data_AF-A0A9W7M0H1-F1
#
_entry.id   AF-A0A9W7M0H1-F1
#
_cell.length_a   1.000
_cell.length_b   1.000
_cell.length_c   1.000
_cell.angle_alpha   90.00
_cell.angle_beta   90.00
_cell.angle_gamma   90.00
#
_symmetry.space_group_name_H-M   'P 1'
#
loop_
_entity.id
_entity.type
_entity.pdbx_description
1 polymer ?
#
loop_
_entity_poly.entity_id
_entity_poly.type
_entity_poly.pdbx_seq_one_letter_code
_entity_poly.pdbx_strand_id
1 'polypeptide(L)'
;MDGDFAPIVSPPFLPQTNARLTLLVLREISKVLLLIAKRAEYLISTGPEARQVSGPATAAQLKNFALCQHLQEIHTRVSSMIMGLPTIAADVLSPSLGAIYGVACDSITSLFQAMIDRLEACILQIHDQNFSAVTPSSRSGRMTGPSGPHGENRAKTN
;
A
#
# COMPACT_ATOMS: atom_id res chain seq x y z
N MET A 1 -4.13 12.78 -81.31
CA MET A 1 -3.77 14.08 -80.68
C MET A 1 -4.83 14.36 -79.61
N ASP A 2 -5.17 13.45 -78.70
CA ASP A 2 -4.38 12.87 -77.60
C ASP A 2 -3.71 13.94 -76.73
N GLY A 3 -4.33 14.20 -75.59
CA GLY A 3 -3.86 15.15 -74.58
C GLY A 3 -4.75 15.17 -73.34
N ASP A 4 -5.20 14.01 -72.87
CA ASP A 4 -5.82 13.86 -71.56
C ASP A 4 -4.72 13.90 -70.49
N PHE A 5 -4.52 15.08 -69.89
CA PHE A 5 -3.51 15.32 -68.87
C PHE A 5 -4.17 15.19 -67.48
N ALA A 6 -4.40 13.96 -67.05
CA ALA A 6 -4.78 13.68 -65.68
C ALA A 6 -3.59 14.00 -64.74
N PRO A 7 -3.79 14.76 -63.64
CA PRO A 7 -2.72 15.00 -62.69
C PRO A 7 -2.36 13.68 -62.00
N ILE A 8 -1.12 13.24 -62.17
CA ILE A 8 -0.51 12.17 -61.39
C ILE A 8 -0.37 12.70 -59.96
N VAL A 9 -1.42 12.53 -59.15
CA VAL A 9 -1.31 12.66 -57.71
C VAL A 9 -0.59 11.39 -57.24
N SER A 10 0.72 11.50 -57.06
CA SER A 10 1.49 10.45 -56.40
C SER A 10 0.84 10.17 -55.03
N PRO A 11 0.50 8.92 -54.68
CA PRO A 11 0.07 8.61 -53.32
C PRO A 11 1.20 8.99 -52.36
N PRO A 12 0.89 9.52 -51.16
CA PRO A 12 1.92 9.88 -50.20
C PRO A 12 2.68 8.62 -49.79
N PHE A 13 3.88 8.43 -50.34
CA PHE A 13 4.79 7.41 -49.89
C PHE A 13 5.29 7.79 -48.50
N LEU A 14 4.68 7.12 -47.50
CA LEU A 14 5.22 6.69 -46.21
C LEU A 14 5.14 7.63 -45.00
N PRO A 15 4.20 7.30 -44.08
CA PRO A 15 4.44 7.23 -42.63
C PRO A 15 4.51 5.77 -42.10
N GLN A 16 4.36 4.76 -42.96
CA GLN A 16 4.20 3.34 -42.57
C GLN A 16 5.44 2.72 -41.88
N THR A 17 6.65 3.10 -42.32
CA THR A 17 7.91 2.59 -41.72
C THR A 17 8.09 3.09 -40.29
N ASN A 18 7.74 4.35 -40.02
CA ASN A 18 7.79 4.92 -38.67
C ASN A 18 6.76 4.26 -37.75
N ALA A 19 5.53 4.01 -38.22
CA ALA A 19 4.52 3.33 -37.42
C ALA A 19 4.92 1.90 -37.03
N ARG A 20 5.50 1.13 -37.97
CA ARG A 20 5.99 -0.22 -37.71
C ARG A 20 7.16 -0.23 -36.72
N LEU A 21 8.11 0.70 -36.87
CA LEU A 21 9.23 0.85 -35.93
C LEU A 21 8.70 1.20 -34.52
N THR A 22 7.81 2.18 -34.42
CA THR A 22 7.18 2.57 -33.15
C THR A 22 6.48 1.39 -32.51
N LEU A 23 5.71 0.58 -33.26
CA LEU A 23 5.05 -0.61 -32.73
C LEU A 23 6.04 -1.66 -32.22
N LEU A 24 7.14 -1.89 -32.93
CA LEU A 24 8.20 -2.81 -32.48
C LEU A 24 8.84 -2.31 -31.19
N VAL A 25 9.17 -1.02 -31.11
CA VAL A 25 9.74 -0.41 -29.89
C VAL A 25 8.76 -0.52 -28.72
N LEU A 26 7.47 -0.23 -28.93
CA LEU A 26 6.44 -0.36 -27.90
C LEU A 26 6.30 -1.80 -27.39
N ARG A 27 6.42 -2.81 -28.28
CA ARG A 27 6.41 -4.22 -27.88
C ARG A 27 7.62 -4.59 -27.03
N GLU A 28 8.81 -4.11 -27.38
CA GLU A 28 10.00 -4.36 -26.57
C GLU A 28 9.91 -3.65 -25.20
N ILE A 29 9.41 -2.41 -25.16
CA ILE A 29 9.13 -1.73 -23.89
C ILE A 29 8.14 -2.54 -23.05
N SER A 30 7.07 -3.07 -23.66
CA SER A 30 6.08 -3.90 -22.95
C SER A 30 6.72 -5.15 -22.31
N LYS A 31 7.62 -5.82 -23.03
CA LYS A 31 8.37 -6.98 -22.49
C LYS A 31 9.26 -6.58 -21.31
N VAL A 32 9.97 -5.46 -21.42
CA VAL A 32 10.84 -4.97 -20.34
C VAL A 32 10.02 -4.63 -19.10
N LEU A 33 8.87 -3.97 -19.25
CA LEU A 33 7.95 -3.69 -18.15
C LEU A 33 7.46 -4.98 -17.47
N LEU A 34 7.11 -6.01 -18.25
CA LEU A 34 6.75 -7.32 -17.69
C LEU A 34 7.91 -7.99 -16.94
N LEU A 35 9.13 -7.89 -17.43
CA LEU A 35 10.31 -8.42 -16.75
C LEU A 35 10.57 -7.68 -15.43
N ILE A 36 10.38 -6.36 -15.41
CA ILE A 36 10.47 -5.55 -14.18
C ILE A 36 9.40 -6.01 -13.19
N ALA A 37 8.15 -6.18 -13.62
CA ALA A 37 7.07 -6.67 -12.77
C ALA A 37 7.40 -8.03 -12.15
N LYS A 38 7.80 -9.02 -12.97
CA LYS A 38 8.20 -10.36 -12.50
C LYS A 38 9.37 -10.33 -11.53
N ARG A 39 10.38 -9.50 -11.81
CA ARG A 39 11.53 -9.33 -10.91
C ARG A 39 11.10 -8.72 -9.59
N ALA A 40 10.26 -7.70 -9.62
CA ALA A 40 9.75 -7.05 -8.42
C ALA A 40 8.91 -8.03 -7.58
N GLU A 41 8.05 -8.82 -8.21
CA GLU A 41 7.24 -9.85 -7.54
C GLU A 41 8.13 -10.81 -6.73
N TYR A 42 9.22 -11.31 -7.34
CA TYR A 42 10.19 -12.16 -6.65
C TYR A 42 10.90 -11.46 -5.47
N LEU A 43 11.03 -10.13 -5.54
CA LEU A 43 11.66 -9.35 -4.49
C LEU A 43 10.71 -8.96 -3.35
N ILE A 44 9.41 -9.22 -3.45
CA ILE A 44 8.47 -8.90 -2.37
C ILE A 44 8.81 -9.75 -1.13
N SER A 45 9.00 -9.10 0.02
CA SER A 45 9.08 -9.80 1.29
C SER A 45 7.69 -10.24 1.74
N THR A 46 7.50 -11.53 2.00
CA THR A 46 6.22 -12.12 2.42
C THR A 46 6.22 -12.71 3.84
N GLY A 47 7.37 -12.65 4.53
CA GLY A 47 7.57 -13.18 5.89
C GLY A 47 6.83 -12.41 6.99
N PRO A 48 6.86 -12.89 8.25
CA PRO A 48 6.12 -12.31 9.37
C PRO A 48 6.49 -10.84 9.61
N GLU A 49 7.79 -10.52 9.49
CA GLU A 49 8.32 -9.15 9.60
C GLU A 49 7.67 -8.17 8.60
N ALA A 50 7.26 -8.65 7.42
CA ALA A 50 6.62 -7.80 6.42
C ALA A 50 5.18 -7.44 6.80
N ARG A 51 4.54 -8.23 7.68
CA ARG A 51 3.13 -8.09 8.08
C ARG A 51 2.97 -7.52 9.50
N GLN A 52 4.06 -7.14 10.16
CA GLN A 52 4.03 -6.61 11.52
C GLN A 52 3.21 -5.30 11.60
N VAL A 53 2.17 -5.27 12.43
CA VAL A 53 1.29 -4.09 12.57
C VAL A 53 1.70 -3.19 13.75
N SER A 54 2.46 -3.71 14.71
CA SER A 54 2.84 -2.99 15.94
C SER A 54 4.34 -2.71 15.97
N GLY A 55 4.74 -1.55 16.49
CA GLY A 55 6.13 -1.14 16.60
C GLY A 55 6.64 -0.39 15.36
N PRO A 56 7.97 -0.15 15.27
CA PRO A 56 8.57 0.56 14.14
C PRO A 56 8.54 -0.28 12.85
N ALA A 57 8.62 0.39 11.70
CA ALA A 57 8.65 -0.28 10.40
C ALA A 57 9.88 -1.17 10.25
N THR A 58 9.67 -2.43 9.88
CA THR A 58 10.75 -3.39 9.68
C THR A 58 11.49 -3.13 8.36
N ALA A 59 12.73 -3.62 8.25
CA ALA A 59 13.48 -3.54 6.99
C ALA A 59 12.74 -4.22 5.82
N ALA A 60 11.98 -5.29 6.09
CA ALA A 60 11.15 -5.97 5.10
C ALA A 60 10.01 -5.06 4.60
N GLN A 61 9.35 -4.34 5.50
CA GLN A 61 8.30 -3.38 5.15
C GLN A 61 8.86 -2.19 4.37
N LEU A 62 9.97 -1.61 4.82
CA LEU A 62 10.63 -0.51 4.13
C LEU A 62 11.02 -0.90 2.69
N LYS A 63 11.55 -2.13 2.51
CA LYS A 63 11.85 -2.67 1.18
C LYS A 63 10.59 -2.77 0.31
N ASN A 64 9.50 -3.33 0.84
CA ASN A 64 8.24 -3.46 0.09
C ASN A 64 7.64 -2.09 -0.25
N PHE A 65 7.69 -1.11 0.66
CA PHE A 65 7.24 0.25 0.39
C PHE A 65 8.08 0.93 -0.69
N ALA A 66 9.42 0.82 -0.61
CA ALA A 66 10.30 1.34 -1.65
C ALA A 66 10.02 0.69 -3.00
N LEU A 67 9.78 -0.62 -3.03
CA LEU A 67 9.41 -1.35 -4.24
C LEU A 67 8.07 -0.85 -4.82
N CYS A 68 7.04 -0.72 -3.97
CA CYS A 68 5.75 -0.14 -4.35
C CYS A 68 5.91 1.26 -4.95
N GLN A 69 6.67 2.12 -4.28
CA GLN A 69 6.93 3.49 -4.72
C GLN A 69 7.60 3.53 -6.10
N HIS A 70 8.66 2.74 -6.31
CA HIS A 70 9.36 2.72 -7.59
C HIS A 70 8.49 2.17 -8.72
N LEU A 71 7.68 1.14 -8.46
CA LEU A 71 6.75 0.59 -9.45
C LEU A 71 5.64 1.59 -9.79
N GLN A 72 5.08 2.29 -8.81
CA GLN A 72 4.09 3.34 -9.06
C GLN A 72 4.68 4.54 -9.81
N GLU A 73 5.93 4.90 -9.53
CA GLU A 73 6.64 5.94 -10.27
C GLU A 73 6.83 5.56 -11.74
N ILE A 74 7.25 4.32 -12.02
CA ILE A 74 7.34 3.79 -13.40
C ILE A 74 5.96 3.83 -14.06
N HIS A 75 4.93 3.31 -13.39
CA HIS A 75 3.56 3.29 -13.91
C HIS A 75 3.09 4.71 -14.28
N THR A 76 3.27 5.68 -13.38
CA THR A 76 2.83 7.06 -13.56
C THR A 76 3.59 7.76 -14.69
N ARG A 77 4.92 7.65 -14.69
CA ARG A 77 5.77 8.29 -15.72
C ARG A 77 5.50 7.73 -17.11
N VAL A 78 5.40 6.40 -17.24
CA VAL A 78 5.14 5.76 -18.52
C VAL A 78 3.71 6.04 -19.00
N SER A 79 2.71 6.00 -18.11
CA SER A 79 1.33 6.37 -18.45
C SER A 79 1.24 7.81 -18.96
N SER A 80 1.93 8.75 -18.30
CA SER A 80 2.00 10.15 -18.73
C SER A 80 2.68 10.29 -20.09
N MET A 81 3.72 9.50 -20.38
CA MET A 81 4.40 9.52 -21.67
C MET A 81 3.51 9.00 -22.80
N ILE A 82 2.68 7.98 -22.53
CA ILE A 82 1.76 7.38 -23.51
C ILE A 82 0.66 8.37 -23.94
N MET A 83 0.26 9.31 -23.08
CA MET A 83 -0.73 10.34 -23.46
C MET A 83 -0.31 11.19 -24.66
N GLY A 84 1.01 11.30 -24.93
CA GLY A 84 1.54 11.98 -26.10
C GLY A 84 1.71 11.11 -27.35
N LEU A 85 1.35 9.82 -27.27
CA LEU A 85 1.51 8.84 -28.35
C LEU A 85 0.16 8.44 -28.95
N PRO A 86 0.14 7.85 -30.16
CA PRO A 86 -1.09 7.32 -30.76
C PRO A 86 -1.72 6.24 -29.87
N THR A 87 -3.04 6.09 -29.93
CA THR A 87 -3.83 5.18 -29.07
C THR A 87 -3.34 3.73 -29.05
N ILE A 88 -2.77 3.24 -30.16
CA ILE A 88 -2.15 1.90 -30.24
C ILE A 88 -1.04 1.69 -29.19
N ALA A 89 -0.37 2.76 -28.74
CA ALA A 89 0.64 2.68 -27.68
C ALA A 89 0.02 2.33 -26.33
N ALA A 90 -1.16 2.89 -26.02
CA ALA A 90 -1.90 2.54 -24.82
C ALA A 90 -2.34 1.07 -24.86
N ASP A 91 -2.86 0.60 -26.00
CA ASP A 91 -3.31 -0.80 -26.14
C ASP A 91 -2.16 -1.80 -25.95
N VAL A 92 -0.96 -1.49 -26.46
CA VAL A 92 0.21 -2.38 -26.38
C VAL A 92 0.87 -2.37 -24.98
N LEU A 93 0.84 -1.23 -24.29
CA LEU A 93 1.51 -1.07 -22.99
C LEU A 93 0.58 -1.24 -21.79
N SER A 94 -0.74 -1.10 -21.96
CA SER A 94 -1.71 -1.21 -20.86
C SER A 94 -1.59 -2.54 -20.09
N PRO A 95 -1.44 -3.72 -20.73
CA PRO A 95 -1.29 -4.97 -20.00
C PRO A 95 -0.03 -5.02 -19.12
N SER A 96 1.10 -4.50 -19.61
CA SER A 96 2.36 -4.53 -18.87
C SER A 96 2.42 -3.46 -17.77
N LEU A 97 1.78 -2.31 -17.99
CA LEU A 97 1.54 -1.31 -16.94
C LEU A 97 0.60 -1.82 -15.86
N GLY A 98 -0.47 -2.54 -16.24
CA GLY A 98 -1.36 -3.20 -15.30
C GLY A 98 -0.62 -4.22 -14.42
N ALA A 99 0.30 -5.00 -15.00
CA ALA A 99 1.15 -5.91 -14.24
C ALA A 99 2.07 -5.18 -13.25
N ILE A 100 2.71 -4.08 -13.66
CA ILE A 100 3.53 -3.24 -12.77
C ILE A 100 2.71 -2.71 -11.60
N TYR A 101 1.52 -2.18 -11.88
CA TYR A 101 0.62 -1.65 -10.86
C TYR A 101 0.13 -2.76 -9.90
N GLY A 102 -0.25 -3.92 -10.45
CA GLY A 102 -0.65 -5.08 -9.66
C GLY A 102 0.43 -5.52 -8.67
N VAL A 103 1.67 -5.70 -9.15
CA VAL A 103 2.80 -6.07 -8.28
C VAL A 103 3.11 -4.98 -7.24
N ALA A 104 2.91 -3.70 -7.59
CA ALA A 104 3.05 -2.61 -6.61
C ALA A 104 2.04 -2.77 -5.48
N CYS A 105 0.77 -3.05 -5.79
CA CYS A 105 -0.25 -3.34 -4.79
C CYS A 105 0.08 -4.60 -3.97
N ASP A 106 0.45 -5.70 -4.63
CA ASP A 106 0.76 -6.98 -3.96
C ASP A 106 1.89 -6.84 -2.93
N SER A 107 2.85 -5.94 -3.17
CA SER A 107 3.95 -5.67 -2.25
C SER A 107 3.51 -5.18 -0.87
N ILE A 108 2.35 -4.52 -0.79
CA ILE A 108 1.79 -3.97 0.45
C ILE A 108 0.55 -4.72 0.94
N THR A 109 -0.16 -5.46 0.08
CA THR A 109 -1.42 -6.16 0.39
C THR A 109 -1.36 -6.96 1.69
N SER A 110 -0.30 -7.74 1.90
CA SER A 110 -0.19 -8.61 3.08
C SER A 110 -0.10 -7.84 4.41
N LEU A 111 0.47 -6.64 4.40
CA LEU A 111 0.53 -5.78 5.57
C LEU A 111 -0.84 -5.17 5.86
N PHE A 112 -1.50 -4.62 4.84
CA PHE A 112 -2.85 -4.06 4.99
C PHE A 112 -3.85 -5.11 5.48
N GLN A 113 -3.76 -6.35 4.98
CA GLN A 113 -4.59 -7.44 5.48
C GLN A 113 -4.33 -7.71 6.97
N ALA A 114 -3.08 -7.76 7.40
CA ALA A 114 -2.75 -7.94 8.82
C ALA A 114 -3.27 -6.77 9.69
N MET A 115 -3.29 -5.54 9.17
CA MET A 115 -3.90 -4.40 9.87
C MET A 115 -5.41 -4.60 10.04
N ILE A 116 -6.10 -5.06 9.00
CA ILE A 116 -7.54 -5.37 9.05
C ILE A 116 -7.81 -6.46 10.08
N ASP A 117 -7.09 -7.59 10.00
CA ASP A 117 -7.24 -8.71 10.93
C ASP A 117 -7.02 -8.27 12.39
N ARG A 118 -6.05 -7.36 12.64
CA ARG A 118 -5.79 -6.82 13.97
C ARG A 118 -6.91 -5.91 14.47
N LEU A 119 -7.51 -5.11 13.60
CA LEU A 119 -8.65 -4.25 13.91
C LEU A 119 -9.88 -5.11 14.26
N GLU A 120 -10.16 -6.14 13.47
CA GLU A 120 -11.24 -7.10 13.74
C GLU A 120 -11.05 -7.79 15.10
N ALA A 121 -9.84 -8.25 15.39
CA ALA A 121 -9.53 -8.85 16.69
C ALA A 121 -9.71 -7.85 17.85
N CYS A 122 -9.40 -6.57 17.64
CA CYS A 122 -9.60 -5.53 18.65
C CYS A 122 -11.10 -5.30 18.93
N ILE A 123 -11.94 -5.26 17.89
CA ILE A 123 -13.39 -5.11 18.02
C ILE A 123 -13.99 -6.29 18.80
N LEU A 124 -13.58 -7.52 18.48
CA LEU A 124 -14.01 -8.71 19.21
C LEU A 124 -13.56 -8.67 20.68
N GLN A 125 -12.36 -8.18 20.96
CA GLN A 125 -11.88 -7.99 22.34
C GLN A 125 -12.73 -6.99 23.12
N ILE A 126 -13.19 -5.90 22.50
CA ILE A 126 -14.08 -4.93 23.15
C ILE A 126 -15.41 -5.59 23.52
N HIS A 127 -15.94 -6.48 22.68
CA HIS A 127 -17.16 -7.22 23.01
C HIS A 127 -16.98 -8.19 24.19
N ASP A 128 -15.80 -8.77 24.36
CA ASP A 128 -15.48 -9.70 25.45
C ASP A 128 -15.13 -8.98 26.77
N GLN A 129 -14.69 -7.72 26.68
CA GLN A 129 -14.45 -6.88 27.85
C GLN A 129 -15.80 -6.53 28.51
N ASN A 130 -16.13 -7.25 29.59
CA ASN A 130 -17.35 -7.01 30.36
C ASN A 130 -17.25 -5.67 31.13
N PHE A 131 -17.58 -4.56 30.49
CA PHE A 131 -17.60 -3.21 31.09
C PHE A 131 -18.61 -3.03 32.24
N SER A 132 -19.42 -4.05 32.53
CA SER A 132 -20.43 -4.03 33.61
C SER A 132 -19.84 -4.19 35.02
N ALA A 133 -18.55 -4.51 35.18
CA ALA A 133 -17.94 -4.75 36.48
C ALA A 133 -17.50 -3.50 37.26
N VAL A 134 -17.59 -2.29 36.67
CA VAL A 134 -17.22 -1.04 37.37
C VAL A 134 -18.48 -0.29 37.82
N THR A 135 -19.19 -0.87 38.77
CA THR A 135 -19.90 -0.05 39.77
C THR A 135 -19.08 -0.10 41.05
N PRO A 136 -18.38 0.98 41.45
CA PRO A 136 -17.87 1.06 42.81
C PRO A 136 -19.11 1.05 43.71
N SER A 137 -19.38 -0.11 44.31
CA SER A 137 -20.45 -0.29 45.26
C SER A 137 -20.19 0.67 46.43
N SER A 138 -20.81 1.84 46.38
CA SER A 138 -20.99 2.72 47.52
C SER A 138 -21.79 1.95 48.58
N ARG A 139 -21.12 1.45 49.60
CA ARG A 139 -21.67 0.94 50.87
C ARG A 139 -20.47 0.57 51.75
N SER A 140 -20.36 0.91 53.02
CA SER A 140 -21.19 1.65 53.95
C SER A 140 -20.37 1.63 55.26
N GLY A 141 -19.69 2.73 55.61
CA GLY A 141 -18.95 2.86 56.87
C GLY A 141 -19.45 4.10 57.61
N ARG A 142 -20.55 3.92 58.34
CA ARG A 142 -21.30 4.96 59.05
C ARG A 142 -20.49 5.48 60.25
N MET A 143 -20.65 6.78 60.51
CA MET A 143 -20.15 7.59 61.63
C MET A 143 -20.20 6.89 63.00
N THR A 144 -19.15 7.08 63.82
CA THR A 144 -19.24 7.49 65.24
C THR A 144 -17.89 8.05 65.74
N GLY A 145 -17.80 9.36 65.99
CA GLY A 145 -17.06 9.85 67.16
C GLY A 145 -17.97 9.76 68.41
N PRO A 146 -17.58 10.21 69.63
CA PRO A 146 -16.52 11.20 69.89
C PRO A 146 -15.65 10.98 71.18
N SER A 147 -14.67 11.88 71.36
CA SER A 147 -14.11 12.40 72.63
C SER A 147 -13.19 11.55 73.54
N GLY A 148 -12.04 12.13 73.94
CA GLY A 148 -11.08 11.62 74.94
C GLY A 148 -11.56 11.71 76.41
N PRO A 149 -10.71 11.77 77.47
CA PRO A 149 -9.28 12.15 77.49
C PRO A 149 -8.35 11.32 78.44
N HIS A 150 -7.07 11.74 78.46
CA HIS A 150 -6.11 11.70 79.59
C HIS A 150 -5.58 10.37 80.17
N GLY A 151 -4.26 10.25 80.25
CA GLY A 151 -3.58 9.17 80.97
C GLY A 151 -2.05 9.21 80.83
N GLU A 152 -1.44 10.29 81.31
CA GLU A 152 -0.02 10.38 81.63
C GLU A 152 0.35 9.27 82.64
N ASN A 153 1.38 8.46 82.38
CA ASN A 153 2.19 7.92 83.47
C ASN A 153 3.59 7.45 83.06
N ARG A 154 4.51 7.85 83.93
CA ARG A 154 5.97 7.78 83.95
C ARG A 154 6.41 6.62 84.86
N ALA A 155 7.38 5.80 84.45
CA ALA A 155 8.40 5.14 85.29
C ALA A 155 9.29 4.26 84.37
N LYS A 156 10.61 4.49 84.22
CA LYS A 156 11.76 4.19 85.10
C LYS A 156 11.88 2.72 85.53
N THR A 157 12.83 1.99 84.95
CA THR A 157 13.79 1.00 85.52
C THR A 157 14.45 0.28 84.34
N ASN A 158 15.73 -0.05 84.28
CA ASN A 158 16.91 0.06 85.14
C ASN A 158 18.13 0.01 84.20
#